data_AF-A0A1T4JPI9-F1
#
_entry.id   AF-A0A1T4JPI9-F1
#
_cell.length_a   1.000
_cell.length_b   1.000
_cell.length_c   1.000
_cell.angle_alpha   90.00
_cell.angle_beta   90.00
_cell.angle_gamma   90.00
#
_symmetry.space_group_name_H-M   'P 1'
#
loop_
_entity.id
_entity.type
_entity.pdbx_description
1 polymer ?
#
loop_
_entity_poly.entity_id
_entity_poly.type
_entity_poly.pdbx_seq_one_letter_code
_entity_poly.pdbx_strand_id
1 'polypeptide(L)'
;MQTKKKVLLVISILLLLTIVSGCNTSTNYPMEDYPKLSKEIINYLEEAYNEEFEIQKIRHIDQNDVTIAYCNPKTDKEFIFTVKTGGVKYGEGFYDEYGSNKVSRAINKYYKPIISRLFPYKKAYFTNGGTYSNWGKIPTLKEMLKDSMDRL
;
A
#
# COMPACT_ATOMS: atom_id res chain seq x y z
N MET A 1 1.58 -57.57 -20.82
CA MET A 1 2.05 -57.12 -19.49
C MET A 1 2.94 -55.86 -19.53
N GLN A 2 3.69 -55.61 -20.61
CA GLN A 2 4.59 -54.44 -20.72
C GLN A 2 3.87 -53.09 -20.88
N THR A 3 2.73 -53.04 -21.58
CA THR A 3 1.97 -51.81 -21.84
C THR A 3 1.38 -51.20 -20.56
N LYS A 4 0.87 -52.04 -19.65
CA LYS A 4 0.36 -51.59 -18.34
C LYS A 4 1.44 -50.96 -17.47
N LYS A 5 2.68 -51.50 -17.49
CA LYS A 5 3.83 -50.94 -16.77
C LYS A 5 4.27 -49.58 -17.33
N LYS A 6 4.24 -49.42 -18.67
CA LYS A 6 4.56 -48.14 -19.33
C LYS A 6 3.51 -47.07 -19.02
N VAL A 7 2.22 -47.42 -19.02
CA VAL A 7 1.13 -46.49 -18.66
C VAL A 7 1.23 -46.08 -17.19
N LEU A 8 1.50 -47.03 -16.28
CA LEU A 8 1.70 -46.72 -14.86
C LEU A 8 2.85 -45.74 -14.65
N LEU A 9 3.97 -45.95 -15.36
CA LEU A 9 5.16 -45.11 -15.26
C LEU A 9 4.92 -43.69 -15.77
N VAL A 10 4.16 -43.52 -16.87
CA VAL A 10 3.78 -42.20 -17.38
C VAL A 10 2.85 -41.47 -16.40
N ILE A 11 1.89 -42.18 -15.80
CA ILE A 11 0.98 -41.60 -14.80
C ILE A 11 1.76 -41.18 -13.54
N SER A 12 2.71 -42.00 -13.07
CA SER A 12 3.55 -41.67 -11.92
C SER A 12 4.43 -40.43 -12.15
N ILE A 13 4.97 -40.26 -13.36
CA ILE A 13 5.75 -39.07 -13.73
C ILE A 13 4.87 -37.83 -13.80
N LEU A 14 3.66 -37.93 -14.36
CA LEU A 14 2.70 -36.84 -14.41
C LEU A 14 2.28 -36.39 -13.00
N LEU A 15 2.02 -37.34 -12.10
CA LEU A 15 1.74 -37.06 -10.69
C LEU A 15 2.92 -36.35 -10.01
N LEU A 16 4.14 -36.82 -10.23
CA LEU A 16 5.34 -36.18 -9.68
C LEU A 16 5.50 -34.73 -10.18
N LEU A 17 5.28 -34.49 -11.48
CA LEU A 17 5.34 -33.16 -12.07
C LEU A 17 4.27 -32.21 -11.51
N THR A 18 3.06 -32.72 -11.21
CA THR A 18 2.00 -31.91 -10.57
C THR A 18 2.34 -31.55 -9.12
N ILE A 19 3.04 -32.41 -8.39
CA ILE A 19 3.47 -32.14 -7.01
C ILE A 19 4.60 -31.08 -7.00
N VAL A 20 5.53 -31.15 -7.95
CA VAL A 20 6.65 -30.17 -8.05
C VAL A 20 6.17 -28.81 -8.59
N SER A 21 5.15 -28.79 -9.45
CA SER A 21 4.58 -27.54 -9.99
C SER A 21 3.58 -26.86 -9.03
N GLY A 22 3.19 -27.53 -7.94
CA GLY A 22 2.21 -27.05 -6.96
C GLY A 22 2.77 -26.13 -5.87
N CYS A 23 4.07 -25.80 -5.89
CA CYS A 23 4.67 -24.88 -4.92
C CYS A 23 4.84 -23.47 -5.49
N ASN A 24 3.75 -22.87 -5.98
CA ASN A 24 3.61 -21.41 -5.94
C ASN A 24 3.10 -21.05 -4.54
N THR A 25 3.94 -21.25 -3.53
CA THR A 25 3.80 -20.45 -2.32
C THR A 25 4.10 -19.03 -2.74
N SER A 26 3.03 -18.27 -3.00
CA SER A 26 3.05 -16.82 -2.85
C SER A 26 3.96 -16.53 -1.66
N THR A 27 5.06 -15.82 -1.91
CA THR A 27 6.10 -15.49 -0.92
C THR A 27 5.43 -14.87 0.29
N ASN A 28 5.03 -15.72 1.24
CA ASN A 28 4.70 -15.36 2.60
C ASN A 28 6.05 -15.05 3.21
N TYR A 29 6.53 -13.83 2.97
CA TYR A 29 7.62 -13.28 3.73
C TYR A 29 7.27 -13.51 5.21
N PRO A 30 8.16 -14.12 5.99
CA PRO A 30 7.91 -14.34 7.40
C PRO A 30 7.52 -13.00 8.02
N MET A 31 6.40 -13.03 8.76
CA MET A 31 5.98 -11.90 9.58
C MET A 31 7.04 -11.79 10.68
N GLU A 32 8.09 -11.03 10.41
CA GLU A 32 9.08 -10.72 11.43
C GLU A 32 8.36 -9.95 12.52
N ASP A 33 8.42 -10.50 13.72
CA ASP A 33 7.79 -9.90 14.87
C ASP A 33 8.60 -8.65 15.21
N TYR A 34 8.04 -7.47 14.95
CA TYR A 34 8.64 -6.19 15.29
C TYR A 34 7.81 -5.46 16.37
N PRO A 35 7.69 -5.99 17.62
CA PRO A 35 6.83 -5.38 18.64
C PRO A 35 7.19 -3.93 18.94
N LYS A 36 8.50 -3.63 19.01
CA LYS A 36 9.00 -2.28 19.28
C LYS A 36 8.63 -1.31 18.16
N LEU A 37 8.98 -1.64 16.91
CA LEU A 37 8.68 -0.80 15.75
C LEU A 37 7.17 -0.63 15.55
N SER A 38 6.40 -1.69 15.79
CA SER A 38 4.93 -1.64 15.70
C SER A 38 4.36 -0.59 16.65
N LYS A 39 4.83 -0.57 17.89
CA LYS A 39 4.43 0.42 18.89
C LYS A 39 4.85 1.83 18.49
N GLU A 40 6.07 2.01 18.00
CA GLU A 40 6.57 3.31 17.54
C GLU A 40 5.75 3.86 16.37
N ILE A 41 5.43 3.02 15.38
CA ILE A 41 4.59 3.40 14.23
C ILE A 41 3.18 3.79 14.68
N ILE A 42 2.55 3.00 15.57
CA ILE A 42 1.22 3.33 16.09
C ILE A 42 1.23 4.67 16.82
N ASN A 43 2.16 4.87 17.76
CA ASN A 43 2.28 6.13 18.48
C ASN A 43 2.46 7.33 17.54
N TYR A 44 3.36 7.20 16.55
CA TYR A 44 3.58 8.23 15.54
C TYR A 44 2.29 8.60 14.78
N LEU A 45 1.52 7.60 14.35
CA LEU A 45 0.27 7.83 13.62
C LEU A 45 -0.82 8.45 14.51
N GLU A 46 -0.96 7.96 15.74
CA GLU A 46 -1.94 8.46 16.72
C GLU A 46 -1.64 9.92 17.10
N GLU A 47 -0.37 10.26 17.32
CA GLU A 47 0.07 11.65 17.58
C GLU A 47 -0.17 12.56 16.37
N ALA A 48 0.10 12.08 15.15
CA ALA A 48 -0.02 12.88 13.93
C ALA A 48 -1.48 13.15 13.53
N TYR A 49 -2.38 12.20 13.76
CA TYR A 49 -3.73 12.23 13.20
C TYR A 49 -4.86 12.21 14.23
N ASN A 50 -4.56 12.00 15.52
CA ASN A 50 -5.55 11.92 16.60
C ASN A 50 -6.69 10.91 16.29
N GLU A 51 -6.31 9.76 15.73
CA GLU A 51 -7.16 8.63 15.36
C GLU A 51 -6.45 7.33 15.79
N GLU A 52 -7.18 6.25 16.10
CA GLU A 52 -6.58 4.95 16.44
C GLU A 52 -6.29 4.10 15.20
N PHE A 53 -5.14 3.43 15.20
CA PHE A 53 -4.66 2.64 14.07
C PHE A 53 -4.40 1.17 14.42
N GLU A 54 -4.31 0.34 13.39
CA GLU A 54 -3.94 -1.07 13.45
C GLU A 54 -2.91 -1.36 12.36
N ILE A 55 -1.88 -2.15 12.69
CA ILE A 55 -0.89 -2.65 11.72
C ILE A 55 -1.32 -4.04 11.29
N GLN A 56 -1.53 -4.24 9.99
CA GLN A 56 -1.89 -5.54 9.43
C GLN A 56 -0.65 -6.42 9.22
N LYS A 57 0.42 -5.83 8.72
CA LYS A 57 1.67 -6.52 8.43
C LYS A 57 2.83 -5.54 8.35
N ILE A 58 4.01 -6.03 8.67
CA ILE A 58 5.29 -5.34 8.48
C ILE A 58 6.14 -6.21 7.55
N ARG A 59 6.83 -5.57 6.62
CA ARG A 59 7.75 -6.22 5.69
C ARG A 59 9.04 -5.41 5.61
N HIS A 60 10.18 -6.10 5.72
CA HIS A 60 11.48 -5.53 5.41
C HIS A 60 11.85 -5.75 3.92
N ILE A 61 12.55 -4.78 3.32
CA ILE A 61 13.05 -4.80 1.94
C ILE A 61 14.56 -4.65 1.98
N ASP A 62 15.26 -5.78 1.96
CA ASP A 62 16.73 -5.88 2.12
C ASP A 62 17.50 -5.00 1.14
N GLN A 63 17.04 -4.91 -0.11
CA GLN A 63 17.76 -4.19 -1.18
C GLN A 63 18.02 -2.71 -0.87
N ASN A 64 17.15 -2.08 -0.08
CA ASN A 64 17.27 -0.67 0.29
C ASN A 64 17.25 -0.44 1.80
N ASP A 65 17.30 -1.52 2.59
CA ASP A 65 17.17 -1.49 4.05
C ASP A 65 15.91 -0.74 4.52
N VAL A 66 14.80 -0.87 3.78
CA VAL A 66 13.54 -0.17 4.08
C VAL A 66 12.54 -1.12 4.70
N THR A 67 11.96 -0.73 5.82
CA THR A 67 10.82 -1.41 6.42
C THR A 67 9.52 -0.70 6.05
N ILE A 68 8.53 -1.49 5.62
CA ILE A 68 7.19 -1.02 5.25
C ILE A 68 6.15 -1.67 6.17
N ALA A 69 5.42 -0.86 6.92
CA ALA A 69 4.23 -1.28 7.64
C ALA A 69 2.97 -0.95 6.82
N TYR A 70 2.02 -1.87 6.82
CA TYR A 70 0.70 -1.70 6.22
C TYR A 70 -0.29 -1.45 7.35
N CYS A 71 -0.92 -0.29 7.33
CA CYS A 71 -1.72 0.23 8.41
C CYS A 71 -3.14 0.54 7.93
N ASN A 72 -4.10 0.52 8.85
CA ASN A 72 -5.45 1.05 8.64
C ASN A 72 -5.96 1.74 9.91
N PRO A 73 -6.86 2.73 9.80
CA PRO A 73 -7.63 3.20 10.95
C PRO A 73 -8.49 2.07 11.49
N LYS A 74 -8.67 1.99 12.82
CA LYS A 74 -9.60 1.01 13.39
C LYS A 74 -11.04 1.23 12.95
N THR A 75 -11.40 2.48 12.63
CA THR A 75 -12.73 2.87 12.17
C THR A 75 -13.01 2.51 10.70
N ASP A 76 -11.98 2.22 9.90
CA ASP A 76 -12.11 1.88 8.48
C ASP A 76 -11.02 0.91 8.03
N LYS A 77 -11.27 -0.39 8.25
CA LYS A 77 -10.30 -1.46 7.96
C LYS A 77 -10.00 -1.66 6.47
N GLU A 78 -10.89 -1.17 5.59
CA GLU A 78 -10.69 -1.21 4.14
C GLU A 78 -9.71 -0.12 3.67
N PHE A 79 -9.46 0.90 4.50
CA PHE A 79 -8.52 1.97 4.19
C PHE A 79 -7.09 1.61 4.56
N ILE A 80 -6.43 0.86 3.69
CA ILE A 80 -5.04 0.44 3.87
C ILE A 80 -4.10 1.49 3.29
N PHE A 81 -3.09 1.89 4.06
CA PHE A 81 -2.00 2.76 3.64
C PHE A 81 -0.66 2.21 4.15
N THR A 82 0.45 2.80 3.72
CA THR A 82 1.78 2.36 4.15
C THR A 82 2.51 3.41 4.98
N VAL A 83 3.32 2.92 5.91
CA VAL A 83 4.35 3.69 6.64
C VAL A 83 5.70 3.10 6.30
N LYS A 84 6.68 3.93 5.96
CA LYS A 84 8.02 3.54 5.53
C LYS A 84 9.05 4.14 6.47
N THR A 85 10.07 3.35 6.82
CA THR A 85 11.21 3.75 7.65
C THR A 85 12.47 2.99 7.23
N GLY A 86 13.63 3.41 7.71
CA GLY A 86 14.92 2.79 7.41
C GLY A 86 15.53 3.24 6.09
N GLY A 87 16.71 2.68 5.81
CA GLY A 87 17.49 2.95 4.61
C GLY A 87 17.99 4.39 4.53
N VAL A 88 18.74 4.67 3.46
CA VAL A 88 19.32 6.02 3.22
C VAL A 88 18.25 7.10 3.05
N LYS A 89 17.05 6.71 2.61
CA LYS A 89 15.97 7.65 2.27
C LYS A 89 15.16 8.12 3.47
N TYR A 90 14.85 7.24 4.43
CA TYR A 90 13.98 7.58 5.57
C TYR A 90 14.76 7.62 6.89
N GLY A 91 15.92 6.96 6.97
CA GLY A 91 16.72 6.89 8.19
C GLY A 91 15.88 6.38 9.37
N GLU A 92 16.02 7.05 10.52
CA GLU A 92 15.23 6.76 11.73
C GLU A 92 13.81 7.37 11.70
N GLY A 93 13.46 8.11 10.64
CA GLY A 93 12.16 8.76 10.51
C GLY A 93 11.06 7.87 9.95
N PHE A 94 9.83 8.34 10.08
CA PHE A 94 8.64 7.74 9.48
C PHE A 94 8.11 8.59 8.32
N TYR A 95 7.77 7.93 7.22
CA TYR A 95 7.02 8.51 6.11
C TYR A 95 5.73 7.72 5.91
N ASP A 96 4.59 8.35 6.11
CA ASP A 96 3.29 7.72 5.89
C ASP A 96 2.56 8.24 4.64
N GLU A 97 1.68 7.40 4.10
CA GLU A 97 0.81 7.72 2.97
C GLU A 97 -0.64 8.01 3.39
N TYR A 98 -0.91 8.21 4.69
CA TYR A 98 -2.27 8.33 5.22
C TYR A 98 -3.03 9.51 4.62
N GLY A 99 -2.47 10.72 4.77
CA GLY A 99 -3.09 11.95 4.30
C GLY A 99 -3.28 11.97 2.78
N SER A 100 -2.24 11.60 2.03
CA SER A 100 -2.29 11.56 0.56
C SER A 100 -3.29 10.54 0.03
N ASN A 101 -3.40 9.37 0.67
CA ASN A 101 -4.39 8.37 0.31
C ASN A 101 -5.82 8.81 0.69
N LYS A 102 -6.01 9.51 1.83
CA LYS A 102 -7.33 10.04 2.22
C LYS A 102 -7.83 11.05 1.17
N VAL A 103 -6.96 11.97 0.75
CA VAL A 103 -7.26 12.95 -0.31
C VAL A 103 -7.57 12.23 -1.62
N SER A 104 -6.74 11.28 -2.04
CA SER A 104 -6.94 10.50 -3.26
C SER A 104 -8.26 9.74 -3.26
N ARG A 105 -8.65 9.16 -2.12
CA ARG A 105 -9.94 8.47 -1.97
C ARG A 105 -11.12 9.45 -2.06
N ALA A 106 -11.01 10.63 -1.45
CA ALA A 106 -12.03 11.68 -1.55
C ALA A 106 -12.20 12.18 -3.00
N ILE A 107 -11.08 12.40 -3.72
CA ILE A 107 -11.09 12.77 -5.15
C ILE A 107 -11.81 11.71 -5.98
N ASN A 108 -11.45 10.44 -5.81
CA ASN A 108 -12.06 9.34 -6.56
C ASN A 108 -13.55 9.14 -6.23
N LYS A 109 -13.94 9.33 -4.97
CA LYS A 109 -15.32 9.11 -4.52
C LYS A 109 -16.26 10.24 -4.94
N TYR A 110 -15.85 11.49 -4.76
CA TYR A 110 -16.77 12.63 -4.90
C TYR A 110 -16.58 13.39 -6.22
N TYR A 111 -15.33 13.59 -6.66
CA TYR A 111 -15.03 14.49 -7.77
C TYR A 111 -14.97 13.78 -9.12
N LYS A 112 -14.32 12.61 -9.17
CA LYS A 112 -14.18 11.84 -10.40
C LYS A 112 -15.52 11.53 -11.09
N PRO A 113 -16.61 11.17 -10.38
CA PRO A 113 -17.90 10.95 -11.03
C PRO A 113 -18.47 12.23 -11.68
N ILE A 114 -18.33 13.37 -11.02
CA ILE A 114 -18.80 14.67 -11.54
C ILE A 114 -18.01 15.04 -12.80
N ILE A 115 -16.68 14.98 -12.72
CA ILE A 115 -15.79 15.30 -13.84
C ILE A 115 -16.06 14.36 -15.02
N SER A 116 -16.25 13.05 -14.78
CA SER A 116 -16.55 12.09 -15.85
C SER A 116 -17.89 12.33 -16.56
N ARG A 117 -18.86 12.96 -15.89
CA ARG A 117 -20.14 13.35 -16.49
C ARG A 117 -20.01 14.61 -17.33
N LEU A 118 -19.22 15.58 -16.88
CA LEU A 118 -19.00 16.86 -17.57
C LEU A 118 -18.06 16.71 -18.77
N PHE A 119 -17.08 15.82 -18.69
CA PHE A 119 -16.08 15.58 -19.72
C PHE A 119 -16.10 14.09 -20.13
N PRO A 120 -17.08 13.67 -20.96
CA PRO A 120 -17.28 12.25 -21.30
C PRO A 120 -16.15 11.65 -22.15
N TYR A 121 -15.35 12.48 -22.80
CA TYR A 121 -14.20 12.05 -23.59
C TYR A 121 -12.94 12.00 -22.71
N LYS A 122 -12.47 10.78 -22.42
CA LYS A 122 -11.19 10.55 -21.71
C LYS A 122 -10.02 11.07 -22.56
N LYS A 123 -9.57 12.31 -22.33
CA LYS A 123 -8.14 12.60 -22.44
C LYS A 123 -7.51 12.17 -21.13
N ALA A 124 -6.68 11.13 -21.18
CA ALA A 124 -5.92 10.67 -20.02
C ALA A 124 -4.90 11.75 -19.67
N TYR A 125 -5.27 12.65 -18.75
CA TYR A 125 -4.27 13.46 -18.06
C TYR A 125 -3.68 12.57 -16.98
N PHE A 126 -2.45 12.12 -17.19
CA PHE A 126 -1.61 11.65 -16.09
C PHE A 126 -1.32 12.86 -15.21
N THR A 127 -2.22 13.19 -14.30
CA THR A 127 -1.88 14.08 -13.19
C THR A 127 -1.05 13.24 -12.24
N ASN A 128 0.28 13.30 -12.37
CA ASN A 128 1.19 12.98 -11.28
C ASN A 128 0.90 13.97 -10.15
N GLY A 129 -0.16 13.71 -9.38
CA GLY A 129 -0.58 14.46 -8.22
C GLY A 129 0.36 14.18 -7.04
N GLY A 130 1.66 14.42 -7.23
CA GLY A 130 2.56 14.61 -6.12
C GLY A 130 2.26 15.97 -5.52
N THR A 131 1.32 16.04 -4.57
CA THR A 131 1.16 17.22 -3.72
C THR A 131 2.32 17.24 -2.73
N TYR A 132 3.46 17.79 -3.15
CA TYR A 132 4.56 18.15 -2.26
C TYR A 132 4.29 19.56 -1.75
N SER A 133 3.79 19.66 -0.52
CA SER A 133 3.58 20.94 0.13
C SER A 133 3.68 20.76 1.64
N ASN A 134 4.51 21.60 2.28
CA ASN A 134 4.73 21.65 3.73
C ASN A 134 3.49 22.20 4.45
N TRP A 135 2.40 21.46 4.46
CA TRP A 135 1.29 21.75 5.36
C TRP A 135 1.51 20.93 6.62
N GLY A 136 1.77 21.58 7.75
CA GLY A 136 1.81 20.92 9.07
C GLY A 136 0.45 20.36 9.53
N LYS A 137 -0.53 20.27 8.62
CA LYS A 137 -1.89 19.72 8.79
C LYS A 137 -2.45 19.37 7.41
N ILE A 138 -3.41 18.44 7.34
CA ILE A 138 -4.13 18.18 6.08
C ILE A 138 -4.98 19.41 5.72
N PRO A 139 -4.74 20.09 4.58
CA PRO A 139 -5.50 21.29 4.22
C PRO A 139 -6.92 20.94 3.78
N THR A 140 -7.86 21.82 4.08
CA THR A 140 -9.21 21.78 3.53
C THR A 140 -9.20 22.15 2.03
N LEU A 141 -10.21 21.73 1.27
CA LEU A 141 -10.34 22.08 -0.14
C LEU A 141 -10.26 23.60 -0.37
N LYS A 142 -10.87 24.39 0.51
CA LYS A 142 -10.86 25.86 0.43
C LYS A 142 -9.45 26.42 0.57
N GLU A 143 -8.63 25.86 1.47
CA GLU A 143 -7.23 26.23 1.65
C GLU A 143 -6.39 25.84 0.43
N MET A 144 -6.61 24.66 -0.14
CA MET A 144 -5.91 24.20 -1.35
C MET A 144 -6.22 25.08 -2.58
N LEU A 145 -7.48 25.46 -2.76
CA LEU A 145 -7.91 26.33 -3.86
C LEU A 145 -7.31 27.73 -3.73
N LYS A 146 -7.27 28.27 -2.50
CA LYS A 146 -6.69 29.59 -2.25
C LYS A 146 -5.18 29.61 -2.58
N ASP A 147 -4.42 28.64 -2.10
CA ASP A 147 -2.97 28.56 -2.37
C ASP A 147 -2.66 28.41 -3.88
N SER A 148 -3.52 27.70 -4.62
CA SER A 148 -3.37 27.58 -6.07
C SER A 148 -3.66 28.89 -6.81
N MET A 149 -4.60 29.69 -6.30
CA MET A 149 -4.93 31.00 -6.86
C MET A 149 -3.87 32.06 -6.52
N ASP A 150 -3.28 32.01 -5.32
CA ASP A 150 -2.24 32.95 -4.88
C ASP A 150 -0.90 32.78 -5.63
N ARG A 151 -0.73 31.67 -6.37
CA ARG A 151 0.47 31.34 -7.16
C ARG A 151 0.33 31.62 -8.66
N LEU A 152 -0.84 32.10 -9.11
CA LEU A 152 -1.11 32.55 -10.48
C LEU A 152 -0.95 34.07 -10.59
#